data_AF-A0A0D6EQ67-F1
#
_entry.id   AF-A0A0D6EQ67-F1
#
_cell.length_a   1.000
_cell.length_b   1.000
_cell.length_c   1.000
_cell.angle_alpha   90.00
_cell.angle_beta   90.00
_cell.angle_gamma   90.00
#
_symmetry.space_group_name_H-M   'P 1'
#
loop_
_entity.id
_entity.type
_entity.pdbx_description
1 polymer ?
#
loop_
_entity_poly.entity_id
_entity_poly.type
_entity_poly.pdbx_seq_one_letter_code
_entity_poly.pdbx_strand_id
1 'polypeptide(L)'
;MASSLAPACNAPKHHYDTCFNHWLKSYLLLVAPPLSNPSDTPAGIKEREKRTKAINDKKAELEKNCGSQYREYQACLKTAIRGIEGLPELLESARKEEPLDGWGGIKVATNE
;
A
#
# COMPACT_ATOMS: atom_id res chain seq x y z
N MET A 1 10.53 16.13 5.42
CA MET A 1 9.85 14.83 5.61
C MET A 1 9.02 14.89 6.88
N ALA A 2 7.88 14.21 6.93
CA ALA A 2 7.05 14.18 8.13
C ALA A 2 7.73 13.37 9.24
N SER A 3 7.55 13.79 10.49
CA SER A 3 8.00 13.04 11.67
C SER A 3 7.09 11.83 11.92
N SER A 4 7.64 10.79 12.53
CA SER A 4 6.90 9.64 13.06
C SER A 4 6.33 9.95 14.45
N LEU A 5 5.43 9.08 14.92
CA LEU A 5 4.85 9.12 16.28
C LEU A 5 5.94 9.10 17.36
N ALA A 6 6.97 8.25 17.18
CA ALA A 6 8.14 8.22 18.03
C ALA A 6 9.36 8.77 17.28
N PRO A 7 10.14 9.70 17.86
CA PRO A 7 11.32 10.28 17.20
C PRO A 7 12.36 9.24 16.75
N ALA A 8 12.52 8.16 17.52
CA ALA A 8 13.41 7.05 17.19
C ALA A 8 13.05 6.36 15.85
N CYS A 9 11.80 6.46 15.41
CA CYS A 9 11.34 5.87 14.16
C CYS A 9 11.45 6.81 12.95
N ASN A 10 11.98 8.03 13.11
CA ASN A 10 12.09 9.00 12.02
C ASN A 10 13.03 8.54 10.89
N ALA A 11 14.23 8.06 11.24
CA ALA A 11 15.19 7.59 10.25
C ALA A 11 14.66 6.42 9.39
N PRO A 12 14.16 5.30 9.97
CA PRO A 12 13.62 4.22 9.16
C PRO A 12 12.35 4.64 8.39
N LYS A 13 11.53 5.54 8.93
CA LYS A 13 10.39 6.14 8.20
C LYS A 13 10.86 6.87 6.95
N HIS A 14 11.83 7.77 7.07
CA HIS A 14 12.29 8.59 5.93
C HIS A 14 12.94 7.73 4.84
N HIS A 15 13.67 6.68 5.22
CA HIS A 15 14.20 5.70 4.27
C HIS A 15 13.08 4.96 3.52
N TYR A 16 12.09 4.42 4.23
CA TYR A 16 10.96 3.76 3.60
C TYR A 16 10.15 4.70 2.72
N ASP A 17 9.76 5.87 3.23
CA ASP A 17 8.94 6.86 2.51
C ASP A 17 9.65 7.30 1.21
N THR A 18 10.97 7.49 1.23
CA THR A 18 11.73 7.84 0.02
C THR A 18 11.69 6.73 -1.03
N CYS A 19 11.92 5.48 -0.62
CA CYS A 19 11.86 4.31 -1.51
C CYS A 19 10.45 4.12 -2.09
N PHE A 20 9.44 4.13 -1.21
CA PHE A 20 8.04 3.98 -1.57
C PHE A 20 7.56 5.09 -2.51
N ASN A 21 7.89 6.35 -2.23
CA ASN A 21 7.47 7.47 -3.09
C ASN A 21 8.07 7.40 -4.49
N HIS A 22 9.30 6.89 -4.63
CA HIS A 22 9.90 6.65 -5.95
C HIS A 22 9.15 5.55 -6.70
N TRP A 23 8.93 4.40 -6.05
CA TRP A 23 8.16 3.29 -6.61
C TRP A 23 6.73 3.70 -6.98
N LEU A 24 6.03 4.41 -6.09
CA LEU A 24 4.63 4.80 -6.21
C LEU A 24 4.39 5.62 -7.47
N LYS A 25 5.29 6.55 -7.81
CA LYS A 25 5.18 7.34 -9.05
C LYS A 25 5.10 6.43 -10.29
N SER A 26 5.97 5.42 -10.38
CA SER A 26 5.96 4.48 -11.49
C SER A 26 4.74 3.56 -11.47
N TYR A 27 4.27 3.18 -10.29
CA TYR A 27 3.08 2.35 -10.12
C TYR A 27 1.81 3.09 -10.55
N LEU A 28 1.65 4.36 -10.17
CA LEU A 28 0.50 5.17 -10.55
C LEU A 28 0.40 5.37 -12.07
N LEU A 29 1.52 5.57 -12.75
CA LEU A 29 1.54 5.64 -14.22
C LEU A 29 1.07 4.35 -14.89
N LEU A 30 1.21 3.20 -14.23
CA LEU A 30 0.74 1.91 -14.72
C LEU A 30 -0.77 1.69 -14.50
N VAL A 31 -1.30 2.12 -13.34
CA VAL A 31 -2.67 1.77 -12.93
C VAL A 31 -3.72 2.86 -13.21
N ALA A 32 -3.32 4.13 -13.24
CA ALA A 32 -4.26 5.24 -13.38
C ALA A 32 -4.89 5.40 -14.78
N PRO A 33 -4.17 5.19 -15.90
CA PRO A 33 -4.78 5.34 -17.22
C PRO A 33 -5.92 4.35 -17.44
N PRO A 34 -7.01 4.70 -18.15
CA PRO A 34 -8.04 3.74 -18.53
C PRO A 34 -7.47 2.65 -19.48
N LEU A 35 -8.23 1.59 -19.73
CA LEU A 35 -7.90 0.66 -20.81
C LEU A 35 -8.05 1.38 -22.15
N SER A 36 -7.16 1.06 -23.08
CA SER A 36 -7.21 1.58 -24.44
C SER A 36 -8.29 0.90 -25.28
N ASN A 37 -8.65 -0.34 -24.89
CA ASN A 37 -9.67 -1.15 -25.55
C ASN A 37 -10.84 -1.45 -24.58
N PRO A 38 -12.09 -1.60 -25.08
CA PRO A 38 -13.21 -2.05 -24.26
C PRO A 38 -12.90 -3.38 -23.58
N SER A 39 -13.31 -3.51 -22.31
CA SER A 39 -12.86 -4.60 -21.44
C SER A 39 -13.36 -6.00 -21.88
N ASP A 40 -14.50 -6.07 -22.55
CA ASP A 40 -15.11 -7.30 -23.06
C ASP A 40 -14.48 -7.80 -24.38
N THR A 41 -13.62 -7.01 -25.02
CA THR A 41 -12.96 -7.41 -26.28
C THR A 41 -11.73 -8.28 -26.04
N PRO A 42 -11.33 -9.16 -27.00
CA PRO A 42 -10.08 -9.91 -26.91
C PRO A 42 -8.84 -9.03 -26.73
N ALA A 43 -8.81 -7.85 -27.37
CA ALA A 43 -7.75 -6.87 -27.21
C ALA A 43 -7.72 -6.28 -25.79
N GLY A 44 -8.88 -5.94 -25.23
CA GLY A 44 -9.01 -5.44 -23.85
C GLY A 44 -8.69 -6.49 -22.79
N ILE A 45 -9.02 -7.76 -23.01
CA ILE A 45 -8.63 -8.88 -22.15
C ILE A 45 -7.10 -8.99 -22.11
N LYS A 46 -6.45 -9.03 -23.27
CA LYS A 46 -4.98 -9.10 -23.38
C LYS A 46 -4.29 -7.89 -22.75
N GLU A 47 -4.87 -6.69 -22.92
CA GLU A 47 -4.37 -5.47 -22.27
C GLU A 47 -4.43 -5.58 -20.75
N ARG A 48 -5.54 -6.08 -20.19
CA ARG A 48 -5.68 -6.33 -18.75
C ARG A 48 -4.68 -7.34 -18.24
N GLU A 49 -4.53 -8.48 -18.91
CA GLU A 49 -3.57 -9.50 -18.51
C GLU A 49 -2.14 -8.96 -18.46
N LYS A 50 -1.73 -8.20 -19.50
CA LYS A 50 -0.43 -7.53 -19.53
C LYS A 50 -0.28 -6.54 -18.37
N ARG A 51 -1.31 -5.75 -18.08
CA ARG A 51 -1.31 -4.78 -16.99
C ARG A 51 -1.24 -5.47 -15.63
N THR A 52 -2.02 -6.53 -15.40
CA THR A 52 -2.00 -7.36 -14.19
C THR A 52 -0.62 -7.96 -13.97
N LYS A 53 0.02 -8.48 -15.02
CA LYS A 53 1.40 -8.98 -14.93
C LYS A 53 2.36 -7.87 -14.48
N ALA A 54 2.32 -6.71 -15.14
CA ALA A 54 3.16 -5.57 -14.78
C ALA A 54 2.90 -5.07 -13.34
N ILE A 55 1.65 -5.11 -12.87
CA ILE A 55 1.27 -4.78 -11.48
C ILE A 55 1.93 -5.77 -10.51
N ASN A 56 1.88 -7.06 -10.81
CA ASN A 56 2.51 -8.09 -9.98
C ASN A 56 4.04 -7.94 -9.95
N ASP A 57 4.66 -7.65 -11.10
CA ASP A 57 6.09 -7.35 -11.17
C ASP A 57 6.44 -6.12 -10.32
N LYS A 58 5.61 -5.06 -10.35
CA LYS A 58 5.78 -3.88 -9.50
C LYS A 58 5.60 -4.18 -8.01
N LYS A 59 4.69 -5.07 -7.62
CA LYS A 59 4.55 -5.53 -6.23
C LYS A 59 5.83 -6.26 -5.76
N ALA A 60 6.38 -7.14 -6.61
CA ALA A 60 7.63 -7.82 -6.31
C ALA A 60 8.81 -6.85 -6.22
N GLU A 61 8.86 -5.83 -7.09
CA GLU A 61 9.86 -4.74 -7.04
C GLU A 61 9.79 -3.95 -5.73
N LEU A 62 8.58 -3.59 -5.27
CA LEU A 62 8.38 -2.89 -4.00
C LEU A 62 8.91 -3.71 -2.83
N GLU A 63 8.54 -4.99 -2.75
CA GLU A 63 8.97 -5.87 -1.67
C GLU A 63 10.50 -6.05 -1.69
N LYS A 64 11.08 -6.30 -2.87
CA LYS A 64 12.52 -6.47 -3.03
C LYS A 64 13.31 -5.23 -2.61
N ASN A 65 12.85 -4.04 -3.00
CA ASN A 65 13.64 -2.82 -2.87
C ASN A 65 13.36 -2.04 -1.57
N CYS A 66 12.11 -2.08 -1.08
CA CYS A 66 11.65 -1.30 0.07
C CYS A 66 11.19 -2.15 1.25
N GLY A 67 11.08 -3.47 1.10
CA GLY A 67 10.49 -4.36 2.11
C GLY A 67 11.28 -4.42 3.42
N SER A 68 12.62 -4.37 3.36
CA SER A 68 13.44 -4.36 4.59
C SER A 68 13.20 -3.09 5.42
N GLN A 69 13.27 -1.93 4.75
CA GLN A 69 13.07 -0.62 5.36
C GLN A 69 11.65 -0.48 5.90
N TYR A 70 10.66 -1.03 5.18
CA TYR A 70 9.28 -1.11 5.67
C TYR A 70 9.20 -1.92 6.97
N ARG A 71 9.79 -3.12 7.01
CA ARG A 71 9.78 -3.97 8.21
C ARG A 71 10.45 -3.30 9.40
N GLU A 72 11.59 -2.66 9.19
CA GLU A 72 12.32 -1.92 10.22
C GLU A 72 11.48 -0.76 10.78
N TYR A 73 10.89 0.05 9.90
CA TYR A 73 10.00 1.14 10.31
C TYR A 73 8.77 0.62 11.06
N GLN A 74 8.10 -0.39 10.49
CA GLN A 74 6.89 -0.98 11.07
C GLN A 74 7.18 -1.60 12.44
N ALA A 75 8.32 -2.26 12.63
CA ALA A 75 8.72 -2.82 13.91
C ALA A 75 8.94 -1.72 14.96
N CYS A 76 9.66 -0.65 14.62
CA CYS A 76 9.84 0.51 15.50
C CYS A 76 8.50 1.14 15.90
N LEU A 77 7.62 1.37 14.92
CA LEU A 77 6.34 2.00 15.13
C LEU A 77 5.41 1.13 16.01
N LYS A 78 5.38 -0.18 15.80
CA LYS A 78 4.59 -1.11 16.63
C LYS A 78 5.01 -1.07 18.09
N THR A 79 6.30 -0.99 18.37
CA THR A 79 6.80 -0.85 19.74
C THR A 79 6.34 0.47 20.36
N ALA A 80 6.42 1.58 19.61
CA ALA A 80 5.96 2.88 20.08
C ALA A 80 4.44 2.90 20.37
N ILE A 81 3.63 2.32 19.48
CA ILE A 81 2.17 2.24 19.63
C ILE A 81 1.78 1.46 20.90
N ARG A 82 2.44 0.32 21.16
CA ARG A 82 2.18 -0.49 22.36
C ARG A 82 2.49 0.23 23.67
N GLY A 83 3.34 1.26 23.64
CA GLY A 83 3.68 2.06 24.81
C GLY A 83 2.66 3.15 25.15
N ILE A 84 1.64 3.36 24.32
CA ILE A 84 0.60 4.38 24.53
C ILE A 84 -0.67 3.67 24.99
N GLU A 85 -1.13 4.00 26.19
CA GLU A 85 -2.34 3.41 26.79
C GLU A 85 -3.58 3.64 25.90
N GLY A 86 -4.33 2.57 25.64
CA GLY A 86 -5.58 2.57 24.87
C GLY A 86 -5.43 2.76 23.35
N LEU A 87 -4.26 3.19 22.85
CA LEU A 87 -4.04 3.40 21.42
C LEU A 87 -4.08 2.11 20.60
N PRO A 88 -3.47 0.98 21.03
CA PRO A 88 -3.54 -0.28 20.28
C PRO A 88 -4.98 -0.74 20.02
N GLU A 89 -5.84 -0.69 21.04
CA GLU A 89 -7.23 -1.14 20.96
C GLU A 89 -8.06 -0.24 20.03
N LEU A 90 -7.87 1.08 20.12
CA LEU A 90 -8.52 2.05 19.24
C LEU A 90 -8.11 1.84 17.77
N LEU A 91 -6.82 1.63 17.50
CA LEU A 91 -6.33 1.38 16.16
C LEU A 91 -6.85 0.06 15.59
N GLU A 92 -6.88 -1.01 16.38
CA GLU A 92 -7.41 -2.29 15.94
C GLU A 92 -8.92 -2.25 15.69
N SER A 93 -9.68 -1.45 16.46
CA SER A 93 -11.09 -1.18 16.16
C SER A 93 -11.23 -0.44 14.82
N ALA A 94 -10.54 0.69 14.66
CA ALA A 94 -10.63 1.51 13.47
C ALA A 94 -10.18 0.78 12.19
N ARG A 95 -9.18 -0.11 12.28
CA ARG A 95 -8.69 -0.90 11.13
C ARG A 95 -9.66 -1.98 10.66
N LYS A 96 -10.66 -2.34 11.46
CA LYS A 96 -11.74 -3.27 11.08
C LYS A 96 -12.92 -2.56 10.43
N GLU A 97 -12.97 -1.24 10.50
CA GLU A 97 -14.01 -0.46 9.85
C GLU A 97 -13.82 -0.47 8.33
N GLU A 98 -14.92 -0.51 7.60
CA GLU A 98 -14.95 -0.39 6.13
C GLU A 98 -15.55 0.97 5.76
N PRO A 99 -14.80 2.08 5.88
CA PRO A 99 -15.35 3.43 5.73
C PRO A 99 -15.88 3.74 4.31
N LEU A 100 -15.57 2.90 3.33
CA LEU A 100 -16.03 3.01 1.95
C LEU A 100 -17.16 2.03 1.61
N ASP A 101 -17.65 1.25 2.59
CA ASP A 101 -18.82 0.42 2.35
C ASP A 101 -20.04 1.30 1.99
N GLY A 102 -20.82 0.85 1.01
CA GLY A 102 -21.92 1.62 0.43
C GLY A 102 -21.53 2.74 -0.55
N TRP A 103 -20.24 3.08 -0.71
CA TRP A 103 -19.77 4.13 -1.66
C TRP A 103 -19.49 3.62 -3.08
N GLY A 104 -20.29 2.67 -3.58
CA GLY A 104 -20.21 2.25 -4.98
C GLY A 104 -19.14 1.18 -5.30
N GLY A 105 -18.71 0.39 -4.30
CA GLY A 105 -18.22 -0.97 -4.57
C GLY A 105 -16.72 -1.22 -4.51
N ILE A 106 -15.93 -0.41 -3.79
CA ILE A 106 -14.59 -0.85 -3.37
C ILE A 106 -14.78 -1.86 -2.22
N LYS A 107 -15.16 -3.09 -2.56
CA LYS A 107 -15.09 -4.20 -1.62
C LYS A 107 -13.61 -4.51 -1.38
N VAL A 108 -13.15 -4.36 -0.15
CA VAL A 108 -11.82 -4.85 0.24
C VAL A 108 -11.81 -6.36 -0.05
N ALA A 109 -10.75 -6.88 -0.67
CA ALA A 109 -10.65 -8.31 -0.95
C ALA A 109 -10.62 -9.09 0.37
N THR A 110 -11.79 -9.50 0.85
CA THR A 110 -11.94 -10.44 1.95
C THR A 110 -11.66 -11.83 1.38
N ASN A 111 -10.64 -12.50 1.91
CA ASN A 111 -10.44 -13.92 1.63
C ASN A 111 -11.58 -14.69 2.32
N GLU A 112 -12.59 -15.09 1.54
CA GLU A 112 -13.46 -16.22 1.88
C GLU A 112 -12.76 -17.55 1.56
#